data_AF-A0A453EYX5-F1
#
_entry.id   AF-A0A453EYX5-F1
#
_cell.length_a   1.000
_cell.length_b   1.000
_cell.length_c   1.000
_cell.angle_alpha   90.00
_cell.angle_beta   90.00
_cell.angle_gamma   90.00
#
_symmetry.space_group_name_H-M   'P 1'
#
loop_
_entity.id
_entity.type
_entity.pdbx_description
1 polymer ?
#
loop_
_entity_poly.entity_id
_entity_poly.type
_entity_poly.pdbx_seq_one_letter_code
_entity_poly.pdbx_strand_id
1 'polypeptide(L)' 'QNCINQEHCAVCVVPEVFGGDPCPGTMKRAVVEVMCG' A
#
# COMPACT_ATOMS: atom_id res chain seq x y z
N GLN A 1 -1.03 7.49 -3.31
CA GLN A 1 -0.33 8.55 -4.09
C GLN A 1 1.11 8.79 -3.61
N ASN A 2 1.65 7.94 -2.72
CA ASN A 2 2.81 8.28 -1.87
C ASN A 2 4.18 7.99 -2.50
N CYS A 3 4.25 7.39 -3.69
CA CYS A 3 5.49 6.84 -4.25
C CYS A 3 5.89 7.41 -5.62
N ILE A 4 5.12 8.34 -6.20
CA ILE A 4 5.41 8.87 -7.54
C ILE A 4 6.53 9.92 -7.44
N ASN A 5 7.44 9.93 -8.43
CA ASN A 5 8.61 10.82 -8.50
C ASN A 5 9.63 10.64 -7.36
N GLN A 6 9.71 9.44 -6.79
CA GLN A 6 10.73 9.08 -5.81
C GLN A 6 11.58 7.94 -6.36
N GLU A 7 12.89 8.00 -6.14
CA GLU A 7 13.82 6.93 -6.54
C GLU A 7 13.59 5.63 -5.75
N HIS A 8 13.04 5.74 -4.55
CA HIS A 8 12.67 4.63 -3.69
C HIS A 8 11.43 4.98 -2.89
N CYS A 9 10.56 4.00 -2.62
CA CYS A 9 9.39 4.17 -1.76
C CYS A 9 9.16 2.92 -0.91
N ALA A 10 8.71 3.13 0.33
CA ALA A 10 8.23 2.07 1.22
C ALA A 10 6.81 2.40 1.71
N VAL A 11 5.94 1.41 1.71
CA VAL A 11 4.55 1.55 2.19
C VAL A 11 4.29 0.48 3.24
N CYS A 12 3.92 0.92 4.45
CA CYS A 12 3.52 -0.01 5.51
C CYS A 12 2.17 -0.64 5.18
N VAL A 13 2.10 -1.96 5.22
CA VAL A 13 0.86 -2.73 4.96
C VAL A 13 0.07 -2.89 6.26
N VAL A 14 -0.56 -1.79 6.72
CA VAL A 14 -1.39 -1.74 7.93
C VAL A 14 -2.70 -0.99 7.68
N PRO A 15 -3.82 -1.33 8.35
CA PRO A 15 -5.14 -0.78 8.07
C PRO A 15 -5.19 0.75 8.01
N GLU A 16 -4.47 1.45 8.89
CA GLU A 16 -4.47 2.90 9.03
C GLU A 16 -4.00 3.60 7.75
N VAL A 17 -3.10 2.96 7.00
CA VAL A 17 -2.57 3.48 5.72
C VAL A 17 -3.59 3.35 4.59
N PHE A 18 -4.53 2.40 4.68
CA PHE A 18 -5.52 2.08 3.64
C PHE A 18 -6.96 2.49 4.00
N GLY A 19 -7.13 3.31 5.05
CA GLY A 19 -8.44 3.82 5.46
C GLY A 19 -9.23 2.92 6.42
N GLY A 20 -8.57 1.98 7.09
CA GLY A 20 -9.16 1.05 8.06
C GLY A 20 -9.17 -0.39 7.55
N ASP A 21 -9.82 -1.27 8.31
CA ASP A 21 -9.99 -2.67 7.93
C ASP A 21 -11.20 -2.82 6.98
N PRO A 22 -11.01 -3.11 5.68
CA PRO A 22 -12.12 -3.27 4.74
C PRO A 22 -12.94 -4.57 4.95
N CYS A 23 -12.45 -5.53 5.74
CA CYS A 23 -13.11 -6.81 6.00
C CYS A 23 -12.58 -7.49 7.29
N PRO A 24 -13.17 -7.24 8.46
CA PRO A 24 -12.66 -7.72 9.75
C PRO A 24 -12.44 -9.23 9.81
N GLY A 25 -11.34 -9.65 10.46
CA GLY A 25 -11.00 -11.06 10.69
C GLY A 25 -10.51 -11.82 9.46
N THR A 26 -10.44 -11.19 8.29
CA THR A 26 -9.94 -11.81 7.06
C THR A 26 -8.48 -11.45 6.83
N MET A 27 -7.64 -12.46 6.58
CA MET A 27 -6.25 -12.25 6.13
C MET A 27 -6.24 -11.55 4.77
N LYS A 28 -5.42 -10.51 4.64
CA LYS A 28 -5.40 -9.65 3.46
C LYS A 28 -4.07 -9.76 2.73
N ARG A 29 -4.11 -9.43 1.43
CA ARG A 29 -2.93 -9.34 0.58
C ARG A 29 -2.89 -7.98 -0.09
N ALA A 30 -1.76 -7.31 -0.02
CA ALA A 30 -1.48 -6.13 -0.83
C ALA A 30 -0.81 -6.55 -2.15
N VAL A 31 -1.23 -5.94 -3.24
CA VAL A 31 -0.62 -6.10 -4.57
C VAL A 31 -0.30 -4.71 -5.09
N VAL A 32 0.92 -4.52 -5.56
CA VAL A 32 1.42 -3.23 -6.05
C VAL A 32 2.06 -3.41 -7.41
N GLU A 33 1.87 -2.42 -8.27
CA GLU A 33 2.51 -2.32 -9.58
C GLU A 33 3.00 -0.89 -9.76
N VAL A 34 4.19 -0.73 -10.33
CA VAL A 34 4.84 0.57 -10.53
C VAL A 34 5.64 0.55 -11.82
N MET A 35 5.78 1.72 -12.45
CA MET A 35 6.67 1.95 -13.58
C MET A 35 7.76 2.94 -13.16
N CYS A 36 9.03 2.59 -13.42
CA CYS A 36 10.15 3.52 -13.26
C CYS A 36 10.38 4.25 -14.59
N GLY A 37 10.53 5.57 -14.50
CA GLY A 37 10.85 6.44 -15.64
C GLY A 37 12.33 6.59 -15.88
#